data_AF-A0A1F9Z7K4-F1
#
_entry.id   AF-A0A1F9Z7K4-F1
#
_cell.length_a   1.000
_cell.length_b   1.000
_cell.length_c   1.000
_cell.angle_alpha   90.00
_cell.angle_beta   90.00
_cell.angle_gamma   90.00
#
_symmetry.space_group_name_H-M   'P 1'
#
loop_
_entity.id
_entity.type
_entity.pdbx_description
1 polymer ?
#
loop_
_entity_poly.entity_id
_entity_poly.type
_entity_poly.pdbx_seq_one_letter_code
_entity_poly.pdbx_strand_id
1 'polypeptide(L)'
;MTAKNMIDEARGKLAKTTGSVKTQFYKLVLKGSYGEALLKLEEMLATDATNPAYLKLQRRLKKVKDVVEKKPSESRTWNMAVNGLSSYISETEDPRFTYDSLRYAQELNPGESRFRRLLEVLDEDKPDLRLNDTKPESVGVIDHMKDVALHYIYDSKFYLAVKELQTVLRLEPGDVVALKRLGSAQLQLKDYAQAKNTWLKALKIAPEDEQLKEYIDALEKMAPEEAKPRPARKSRKKAAQEPA
;
A
#
# COMPACT_ATOMS: atom_id res chain seq x y z
N MET A 1 -14.49 40.07 -22.53
CA MET A 1 -14.16 38.69 -22.09
C MET A 1 -14.37 37.79 -23.30
N THR A 2 -13.35 37.10 -23.81
CA THR A 2 -13.47 36.24 -25.01
C THR A 2 -13.99 34.84 -24.63
N ALA A 3 -14.70 34.18 -25.54
CA ALA A 3 -15.26 32.83 -25.32
C ALA A 3 -14.20 31.81 -24.88
N LYS A 4 -12.96 31.94 -25.37
CA LYS A 4 -11.81 31.15 -24.95
C LYS A 4 -11.50 31.30 -23.45
N ASN A 5 -11.49 32.53 -22.93
CA ASN A 5 -11.22 32.79 -21.51
C ASN A 5 -12.34 32.23 -20.62
N MET A 6 -13.59 32.24 -21.08
CA MET A 6 -14.72 31.64 -20.35
C MET A 6 -14.63 30.11 -20.32
N ILE A 7 -14.21 29.48 -21.43
CA ILE A 7 -13.99 28.03 -21.50
C ILE A 7 -12.82 27.61 -20.59
N ASP A 8 -11.73 28.37 -20.60
CA ASP A 8 -10.55 28.07 -19.77
C ASP A 8 -10.85 28.27 -18.27
N GLU A 9 -11.62 29.30 -17.90
CA GLU A 9 -12.08 29.51 -16.52
C GLU A 9 -13.04 28.41 -16.05
N ALA A 10 -13.99 28.00 -16.91
CA ALA A 10 -14.90 26.89 -16.63
C ALA A 10 -14.14 25.58 -16.43
N ARG A 11 -13.16 25.28 -17.30
CA ARG A 11 -12.26 24.12 -17.17
C ARG A 11 -11.45 24.17 -15.88
N GLY A 12 -10.93 25.34 -15.51
CA GLY A 12 -10.17 25.54 -14.28
C GLY A 12 -11.00 25.33 -13.01
N LYS A 13 -12.25 25.80 -12.98
CA LYS A 13 -13.18 25.56 -11.85
C LYS A 13 -13.58 24.09 -11.76
N LEU A 14 -13.91 23.47 -12.90
CA LEU A 14 -14.23 22.03 -12.98
C LEU A 14 -13.07 21.16 -12.46
N ALA A 15 -11.85 21.41 -12.91
CA ALA A 15 -10.67 20.65 -12.48
C ALA A 15 -10.43 20.74 -10.96
N LYS A 16 -10.63 21.92 -10.36
CA LYS A 16 -10.50 22.11 -8.90
C LYS A 16 -11.58 21.36 -8.13
N THR A 17 -12.83 21.42 -8.59
CA THR A 17 -13.95 20.71 -7.96
C THR A 17 -13.75 19.19 -8.05
N THR A 18 -13.43 18.65 -9.24
CA THR A 18 -13.15 17.22 -9.43
C THR A 18 -11.98 16.75 -8.56
N GLY A 19 -10.93 17.56 -8.40
CA GLY A 19 -9.81 17.24 -7.49
C GLY A 19 -10.23 17.15 -6.01
N SER A 20 -11.13 18.02 -5.57
CA SER A 20 -11.70 17.98 -4.22
C SER A 20 -12.55 16.72 -4.00
N VAL A 21 -13.43 16.39 -4.96
CA VAL A 21 -14.31 15.21 -4.90
C VAL A 21 -13.48 13.92 -4.89
N LYS A 22 -12.48 13.81 -5.76
CA LYS A 22 -11.55 12.66 -5.80
C LYS A 22 -10.81 12.45 -4.47
N THR A 23 -10.41 13.55 -3.81
CA THR A 23 -9.77 13.48 -2.49
C THR A 23 -10.74 12.97 -1.42
N GLN A 24 -11.99 13.45 -1.43
CA GLN A 24 -13.03 12.99 -0.52
C GLN A 24 -13.36 11.51 -0.74
N PHE A 25 -13.45 11.08 -2.00
CA PHE A 25 -13.63 9.68 -2.37
C PHE A 25 -12.60 8.76 -1.71
N TYR A 26 -11.30 9.01 -1.92
CA TYR A 26 -10.25 8.17 -1.34
C TYR A 26 -10.20 8.25 0.20
N LYS A 27 -10.54 9.40 0.78
CA LYS A 27 -10.68 9.52 2.24
C LYS A 27 -11.81 8.64 2.79
N LEU A 28 -12.92 8.53 2.07
CA LEU A 28 -14.05 7.66 2.45
C LEU A 28 -13.70 6.18 2.29
N VAL A 29 -12.99 5.81 1.22
CA VAL A 29 -12.46 4.45 1.02
C VAL A 29 -11.53 4.06 2.17
N LEU A 30 -10.59 4.92 2.56
CA LEU A 30 -9.67 4.68 3.68
C LEU A 30 -10.37 4.61 5.05
N LYS A 31 -11.54 5.26 5.18
CA LYS A 31 -12.40 5.13 6.37
C LYS A 31 -13.26 3.86 6.34
N GLY A 32 -13.31 3.15 5.21
CA GLY A 32 -14.21 2.03 4.97
C GLY A 32 -15.68 2.45 4.88
N SER A 33 -15.98 3.69 4.51
CA SER A 33 -17.35 4.17 4.22
C SER A 33 -17.65 3.99 2.73
N TYR A 34 -17.91 2.75 2.31
CA TYR A 34 -18.05 2.39 0.90
C TYR A 34 -19.32 2.92 0.25
N GLY A 35 -20.43 3.02 1.00
CA GLY A 35 -21.67 3.65 0.53
C GLY A 35 -21.45 5.14 0.18
N GLU A 36 -20.88 5.91 1.10
CA GLU A 36 -20.56 7.33 0.86
C GLU A 36 -19.49 7.50 -0.23
N ALA A 37 -18.49 6.62 -0.29
CA ALA A 37 -17.49 6.64 -1.35
C ALA A 37 -18.14 6.44 -2.73
N LEU A 38 -19.15 5.56 -2.83
CA LEU A 38 -19.85 5.32 -4.09
C LEU A 38 -20.57 6.57 -4.58
N LEU A 39 -21.22 7.32 -3.68
CA LEU A 39 -21.85 8.61 -4.02
C LEU A 39 -20.83 9.61 -4.57
N LYS A 40 -19.62 9.67 -3.98
CA LYS A 40 -18.55 10.54 -4.48
C LYS A 40 -17.99 10.10 -5.82
N LEU A 41 -17.94 8.79 -6.08
CA LEU A 41 -17.55 8.28 -7.38
C LEU A 41 -18.61 8.54 -8.45
N GLU A 42 -19.89 8.50 -8.10
CA GLU A 42 -21.01 8.86 -8.98
C GLU A 42 -20.99 10.36 -9.33
N GLU A 43 -20.64 11.24 -8.38
CA GLU A 43 -20.38 12.66 -8.65
C GLU A 43 -19.23 12.84 -9.66
N MET A 44 -18.16 12.06 -9.55
CA MET A 44 -17.05 12.07 -10.52
C MET A 44 -17.50 11.58 -11.91
N LEU A 45 -18.30 10.52 -11.98
CA LEU A 45 -18.88 10.00 -13.22
C LEU A 45 -19.92 10.96 -13.83
N ALA A 46 -20.63 11.77 -13.03
CA ALA A 46 -21.51 12.80 -13.56
C ALA A 46 -20.73 13.87 -14.36
N THR A 47 -19.46 14.10 -14.02
CA THR A 47 -18.58 15.02 -14.76
C THR A 47 -17.83 14.37 -15.93
N ASP A 48 -17.54 13.07 -15.84
CA ASP A 48 -16.85 12.29 -16.87
C ASP A 48 -17.41 10.86 -16.90
N ALA A 49 -18.57 10.71 -17.54
CA ALA A 49 -19.36 9.47 -17.50
C ALA A 49 -18.69 8.29 -18.21
N THR A 50 -17.80 8.58 -19.16
CA THR A 50 -17.12 7.57 -19.97
C THR A 50 -15.74 7.22 -19.44
N ASN A 51 -15.32 7.79 -18.30
CA ASN A 51 -13.99 7.56 -17.75
C ASN A 51 -13.77 6.07 -17.44
N PRO A 52 -12.88 5.36 -18.16
CA PRO A 52 -12.72 3.92 -17.98
C PRO A 52 -12.16 3.56 -16.59
N ALA A 53 -11.38 4.45 -15.96
CA ALA A 53 -10.86 4.22 -14.61
C ALA A 53 -11.98 4.33 -13.57
N TYR A 54 -12.88 5.31 -13.69
CA TYR A 54 -14.00 5.48 -12.76
C TYR A 54 -15.03 4.37 -12.91
N LEU A 55 -15.30 3.92 -14.13
CA LEU A 55 -16.19 2.77 -14.37
C LEU A 55 -15.63 1.47 -13.75
N LYS A 56 -14.31 1.24 -13.87
CA LYS A 56 -13.64 0.11 -13.20
C LYS A 56 -13.69 0.23 -11.68
N LEU A 57 -13.47 1.43 -11.13
CA LEU A 57 -13.60 1.69 -9.69
C LEU A 57 -15.04 1.45 -9.22
N GLN A 58 -16.04 1.88 -9.99
CA GLN A 58 -17.45 1.78 -9.61
C GLN A 58 -17.88 0.32 -9.52
N ARG A 59 -17.49 -0.49 -10.50
CA ARG A 59 -17.76 -1.94 -10.47
C ARG A 59 -17.17 -2.60 -9.22
N ARG A 60 -15.89 -2.36 -8.93
CA ARG A 60 -15.21 -2.95 -7.75
C ARG A 60 -15.80 -2.46 -6.43
N LEU A 61 -16.07 -1.17 -6.33
CA LEU A 61 -16.65 -0.56 -5.14
C LEU A 61 -18.07 -1.06 -4.87
N LYS A 62 -18.90 -1.26 -5.90
CA LYS A 62 -20.24 -1.86 -5.76
C LYS A 62 -20.15 -3.26 -5.15
N LYS A 63 -19.31 -4.14 -5.70
CA LYS A 63 -19.10 -5.50 -5.14
C LYS A 63 -18.67 -5.48 -3.67
N VAL A 64 -17.72 -4.60 -3.30
CA VAL A 64 -17.30 -4.46 -1.90
C VAL A 64 -18.43 -3.93 -1.02
N LYS A 65 -19.16 -2.91 -1.49
CA LYS A 65 -20.28 -2.28 -0.78
C LYS A 65 -21.42 -3.27 -0.53
N ASP A 66 -21.67 -4.20 -1.45
CA ASP A 66 -22.70 -5.23 -1.31
C ASP A 66 -22.36 -6.23 -0.18
N VAL A 67 -21.08 -6.43 0.14
CA VAL A 67 -20.64 -7.23 1.29
C VAL A 67 -20.55 -6.40 2.57
N VAL A 68 -20.08 -5.16 2.46
CA VAL A 68 -19.88 -4.24 3.58
C VAL A 68 -20.12 -2.80 3.13
N GLU A 69 -21.22 -2.21 3.57
CA GLU A 69 -21.53 -0.81 3.24
C GLU A 69 -20.65 0.19 4.01
N LYS A 70 -20.36 -0.13 5.28
CA LYS A 70 -19.48 0.64 6.16
C LYS A 70 -18.70 -0.30 7.07
N LYS A 71 -17.43 0.01 7.31
CA LYS A 71 -16.57 -0.70 8.28
C LYS A 71 -17.30 -0.76 9.64
N PRO A 72 -17.50 -1.97 10.22
CA PRO A 72 -18.34 -2.14 11.40
C PRO A 72 -17.67 -1.71 12.70
N SER A 73 -16.34 -1.69 12.78
CA SER A 73 -15.60 -1.31 13.98
C SER A 73 -14.19 -0.84 13.66
N GLU A 74 -13.56 -0.14 14.60
CA GLU A 74 -12.15 0.25 14.56
C GLU A 74 -11.20 -0.89 14.96
N SER A 75 -11.64 -2.15 14.88
CA SER A 75 -10.79 -3.29 15.22
C SER A 75 -9.56 -3.34 14.31
N ARG A 76 -8.47 -3.88 14.84
CA ARG A 76 -7.23 -4.11 14.08
C ARG A 76 -7.49 -4.84 12.76
N THR A 77 -8.29 -5.90 12.80
CA THR A 77 -8.62 -6.72 11.63
C THR A 77 -9.39 -5.94 10.57
N TRP A 78 -10.33 -5.08 10.96
CA TRP A 78 -11.06 -4.24 10.02
C TRP A 78 -10.22 -3.08 9.49
N ASN A 79 -9.34 -2.46 10.30
CA ASN A 79 -8.40 -1.45 9.82
C ASN A 79 -7.46 -2.02 8.76
N MET A 80 -6.97 -3.24 8.97
CA MET A 80 -6.14 -3.98 8.03
C MET A 80 -6.88 -4.34 6.75
N ALA A 81 -8.09 -4.91 6.87
CA ALA A 81 -8.93 -5.25 5.73
C ALA A 81 -9.24 -4.01 4.87
N VAL A 82 -9.57 -2.87 5.50
CA VAL A 82 -9.82 -1.60 4.78
C VAL A 82 -8.54 -1.09 4.10
N ASN A 83 -7.37 -1.20 4.74
CA ASN A 83 -6.10 -0.86 4.11
C ASN A 83 -5.86 -1.70 2.85
N GLY A 84 -6.06 -3.02 2.93
CA GLY A 84 -6.02 -3.93 1.78
C GLY A 84 -7.01 -3.56 0.68
N LEU A 85 -8.28 -3.37 1.04
CA LEU A 85 -9.36 -2.99 0.11
C LEU A 85 -9.13 -1.63 -0.55
N SER A 86 -8.45 -0.70 0.11
CA SER A 86 -8.10 0.60 -0.50
C SER A 86 -7.21 0.45 -1.73
N SER A 87 -6.37 -0.59 -1.77
CA SER A 87 -5.55 -0.94 -2.94
C SER A 87 -6.31 -1.73 -4.00
N TYR A 88 -7.48 -2.28 -3.66
CA TYR A 88 -8.44 -2.82 -4.62
C TYR A 88 -9.37 -1.74 -5.17
N ILE A 89 -9.60 -0.66 -4.42
CA ILE A 89 -10.43 0.48 -4.81
C ILE A 89 -9.52 1.68 -5.11
N SER A 90 -8.56 1.47 -6.01
CA SER A 90 -7.58 2.46 -6.47
C SER A 90 -7.42 2.41 -7.99
N GLU A 91 -6.91 3.51 -8.57
CA GLU A 91 -6.56 3.56 -10.00
C GLU A 91 -5.48 2.55 -10.38
N THR A 92 -4.48 2.38 -9.53
CA THR A 92 -3.43 1.36 -9.63
C THR A 92 -3.67 0.26 -8.61
N GLU A 93 -4.14 -0.89 -9.08
CA GLU A 93 -4.53 -2.01 -8.23
C GLU A 93 -3.31 -2.72 -7.64
N ASP A 94 -3.42 -3.15 -6.38
CA ASP A 94 -2.50 -4.13 -5.77
C ASP A 94 -3.32 -5.29 -5.19
N PRO A 95 -3.87 -6.15 -6.06
CA PRO A 95 -4.83 -7.17 -5.63
C PRO A 95 -4.17 -8.25 -4.77
N ARG A 96 -2.84 -8.44 -4.88
CA ARG A 96 -2.09 -9.32 -3.97
C ARG A 96 -2.13 -8.78 -2.54
N PHE A 97 -1.86 -7.50 -2.35
CA PHE A 97 -1.95 -6.91 -1.01
C PHE A 97 -3.36 -6.96 -0.43
N THR A 98 -4.40 -6.74 -1.26
CA THR A 98 -5.79 -6.93 -0.82
C THR A 98 -6.02 -8.36 -0.34
N TYR A 99 -5.59 -9.35 -1.13
CA TYR A 99 -5.73 -10.77 -0.80
C TYR A 99 -5.04 -11.11 0.52
N ASP A 100 -3.76 -10.72 0.68
CA ASP A 100 -2.98 -10.98 1.89
C ASP A 100 -3.59 -10.31 3.13
N SER A 101 -4.05 -9.06 2.98
CA SER A 101 -4.69 -8.31 4.08
C SER A 101 -6.00 -8.96 4.52
N LEU A 102 -6.83 -9.42 3.58
CA LEU A 102 -8.11 -10.07 3.90
C LEU A 102 -7.91 -11.45 4.52
N ARG A 103 -6.96 -12.24 3.99
CA ARG A 103 -6.59 -13.53 4.58
C ARG A 103 -6.09 -13.38 6.00
N TYR A 104 -5.20 -12.42 6.23
CA TYR A 104 -4.67 -12.19 7.56
C TYR A 104 -5.74 -11.65 8.52
N ALA A 105 -6.61 -10.74 8.06
CA ALA A 105 -7.76 -10.31 8.86
C ALA A 105 -8.71 -11.47 9.22
N GLN A 106 -8.92 -12.41 8.31
CA GLN A 106 -9.70 -13.64 8.55
C GLN A 106 -9.00 -14.59 9.53
N GLU A 107 -7.68 -14.79 9.42
CA GLU A 107 -6.89 -15.60 10.35
C GLU A 107 -7.00 -15.07 11.78
N LEU A 108 -6.91 -13.74 11.95
CA LEU A 108 -7.00 -13.08 13.25
C LEU A 108 -8.44 -13.00 13.80
N ASN A 109 -9.45 -13.11 12.95
CA ASN A 109 -10.86 -13.11 13.36
C ASN A 109 -11.73 -14.05 12.50
N PRO A 110 -11.64 -15.37 12.72
CA PRO A 110 -12.32 -16.37 11.89
C PRO A 110 -13.86 -16.29 11.93
N GLY A 111 -14.43 -15.68 12.97
CA GLY A 111 -15.88 -15.48 13.12
C GLY A 111 -16.45 -14.38 12.23
N GLU A 112 -15.61 -13.50 11.68
CA GLU A 112 -16.05 -12.43 10.77
C GLU A 112 -16.22 -12.94 9.34
N SER A 113 -17.44 -13.42 9.04
CA SER A 113 -17.79 -13.98 7.73
C SER A 113 -17.60 -13.03 6.55
N ARG A 114 -17.55 -11.71 6.77
CA ARG A 114 -17.37 -10.74 5.68
C ARG A 114 -15.99 -10.82 5.04
N PHE A 115 -14.93 -11.17 5.79
CA PHE A 115 -13.61 -11.32 5.19
C PHE A 115 -13.58 -12.43 4.14
N ARG A 116 -14.23 -13.58 4.43
CA ARG A 116 -14.40 -14.66 3.46
C ARG A 116 -15.16 -14.21 2.22
N ARG A 117 -16.30 -13.52 2.40
CA ARG A 117 -17.10 -12.99 1.28
C ARG A 117 -16.34 -11.95 0.45
N LEU A 118 -15.48 -11.15 1.08
CA LEU A 118 -14.62 -10.19 0.37
C LEU A 118 -13.50 -10.90 -0.42
N LEU A 119 -12.98 -12.02 0.08
CA LEU A 119 -12.07 -12.87 -0.69
C LEU A 119 -12.78 -13.50 -1.90
N GLU A 120 -14.01 -13.96 -1.75
CA GLU A 120 -14.83 -14.48 -2.86
C GLU A 120 -15.03 -13.41 -3.95
N VAL A 121 -15.34 -12.16 -3.56
CA VAL A 121 -15.43 -11.02 -4.48
C VAL A 121 -14.11 -10.80 -5.24
N LEU A 122 -12.97 -10.90 -4.55
CA LEU A 122 -11.67 -10.73 -5.17
C LEU A 122 -11.33 -11.91 -6.10
N ASP A 123 -11.68 -13.13 -5.72
CA ASP A 123 -11.45 -14.35 -6.50
C ASP A 123 -12.26 -14.36 -7.81
N GLU A 124 -13.47 -13.81 -7.83
CA GLU A 124 -14.23 -13.61 -9.07
C GLU A 124 -13.49 -12.71 -10.08
N ASP A 125 -12.82 -11.66 -9.58
CA ASP A 125 -12.14 -10.68 -10.43
C ASP A 125 -10.67 -11.07 -10.73
N LYS A 126 -10.04 -11.86 -9.84
CA LYS A 126 -8.62 -12.25 -9.87
C LYS A 126 -8.42 -13.70 -9.36
N PRO A 127 -8.95 -14.72 -10.06
CA PRO A 127 -8.91 -16.11 -9.60
C PRO A 127 -7.48 -16.65 -9.43
N ASP A 128 -6.53 -16.10 -10.19
CA ASP A 128 -5.12 -16.48 -10.13
C ASP A 128 -4.48 -16.29 -8.74
N LEU A 129 -5.01 -15.41 -7.89
CA LEU A 129 -4.46 -15.17 -6.56
C LEU A 129 -4.61 -16.40 -5.67
N ARG A 130 -5.83 -16.92 -5.58
CA ARG A 130 -6.12 -18.15 -4.82
C ARG A 130 -5.50 -19.37 -5.49
N LEU A 131 -5.48 -19.45 -6.82
CA LEU A 131 -4.89 -20.59 -7.53
C LEU A 131 -3.36 -20.69 -7.32
N ASN A 132 -2.67 -19.56 -7.20
CA ASN A 132 -1.23 -19.51 -6.98
C ASN A 132 -0.85 -19.38 -5.51
N ASP A 133 -1.81 -19.44 -4.58
CA ASP A 133 -1.55 -19.36 -3.16
C ASP A 133 -0.94 -20.67 -2.66
N THR A 134 0.36 -20.63 -2.34
CA THR A 134 1.12 -21.79 -1.88
C THR A 134 1.21 -21.89 -0.36
N LYS A 135 0.47 -21.06 0.39
CA LYS A 135 0.55 -21.06 1.85
C LYS A 135 0.04 -22.40 2.42
N PRO A 136 0.85 -23.13 3.21
CA PRO A 136 0.35 -24.30 3.94
C PRO A 136 -0.75 -23.91 4.94
N GLU A 137 -1.75 -24.78 5.15
CA GLU A 137 -2.85 -24.50 6.09
C GLU A 137 -2.37 -24.31 7.53
N SER A 138 -1.32 -25.02 7.93
CA SER A 138 -0.73 -25.00 9.28
C SER A 138 0.13 -23.77 9.58
N VAL A 139 0.44 -22.95 8.58
CA VAL A 139 1.34 -21.79 8.72
C VAL A 139 0.53 -20.49 8.68
N GLY A 140 0.80 -19.58 9.61
CA GLY A 140 0.18 -18.25 9.65
C GLY A 140 0.55 -17.40 8.44
N VAL A 141 -0.33 -16.48 8.03
CA VAL A 141 -0.12 -15.65 6.83
C VAL A 141 1.21 -14.89 6.89
N ILE A 142 1.47 -14.19 8.00
CA ILE A 142 2.70 -13.37 8.15
C ILE A 142 3.96 -14.24 8.20
N ASP A 143 3.90 -15.37 8.89
CA ASP A 143 5.06 -16.27 9.00
C ASP A 143 5.40 -16.89 7.65
N HIS A 144 4.39 -17.33 6.88
CA HIS A 144 4.61 -17.82 5.53
C HIS A 144 5.27 -16.78 4.63
N MET A 145 4.80 -15.52 4.66
CA MET A 145 5.39 -14.44 3.87
C MET A 145 6.85 -14.17 4.26
N LYS A 146 7.16 -14.20 5.56
CA LYS A 146 8.55 -14.07 6.06
C LYS A 146 9.41 -15.23 5.56
N ASP A 147 8.89 -16.45 5.53
CA ASP A 147 9.63 -17.63 5.07
C ASP A 147 9.85 -17.61 3.56
N VAL A 148 8.85 -17.23 2.77
CA VAL A 148 9.00 -16.97 1.33
C VAL A 148 10.09 -15.92 1.08
N ALA A 149 10.08 -14.82 1.83
CA ALA A 149 11.12 -13.81 1.74
C ALA A 149 12.51 -14.34 2.10
N LEU A 150 12.61 -15.20 3.12
CA LEU A 150 13.87 -15.83 3.50
C LEU A 150 14.39 -16.75 2.40
N HIS A 151 13.53 -17.56 1.78
CA HIS A 151 13.90 -18.37 0.62
C HIS A 151 14.39 -17.50 -0.55
N TYR A 152 13.72 -16.38 -0.83
CA TYR A 152 14.23 -15.43 -1.82
C TYR A 152 15.60 -14.84 -1.47
N ILE A 153 15.90 -14.62 -0.18
CA ILE A 153 17.22 -14.17 0.26
C ILE A 153 18.27 -15.26 -0.01
N TYR A 154 18.00 -16.53 0.35
CA TYR A 154 18.92 -17.64 0.08
C TYR A 154 19.15 -17.85 -1.42
N ASP A 155 18.12 -17.65 -2.24
CA ASP A 155 18.21 -17.70 -3.71
C ASP A 155 18.85 -16.46 -4.34
N SER A 156 19.31 -15.49 -3.54
CA SER A 156 19.82 -14.18 -4.01
C SER A 156 18.81 -13.35 -4.82
N LYS A 157 17.51 -13.65 -4.72
CA LYS A 157 16.40 -12.93 -5.35
C LYS A 157 15.95 -11.75 -4.48
N PHE A 158 16.88 -10.84 -4.16
CA PHE A 158 16.66 -9.79 -3.15
C PHE A 158 15.49 -8.84 -3.46
N TYR A 159 15.23 -8.52 -4.73
CA TYR A 159 14.07 -7.70 -5.11
C TYR A 159 12.73 -8.35 -4.74
N LEU A 160 12.62 -9.68 -4.85
CA LEU A 160 11.42 -10.41 -4.45
C LEU A 160 11.30 -10.47 -2.93
N ALA A 161 12.41 -10.70 -2.22
CA ALA A 161 12.44 -10.64 -0.76
C ALA A 161 12.00 -9.27 -0.23
N VAL A 162 12.51 -8.18 -0.79
CA VAL A 162 12.11 -6.81 -0.44
C VAL A 162 10.60 -6.62 -0.62
N LYS A 163 10.03 -7.11 -1.72
CA LYS A 163 8.59 -7.00 -1.98
C LYS A 163 7.76 -7.71 -0.91
N GLU A 164 8.08 -8.97 -0.61
CA GLU A 164 7.37 -9.75 0.41
C GLU A 164 7.48 -9.11 1.81
N LEU A 165 8.68 -8.66 2.19
CA LEU A 165 8.93 -8.03 3.49
C LEU A 165 8.25 -6.67 3.62
N GLN A 166 8.18 -5.89 2.55
CA GLN A 166 7.40 -4.66 2.54
C GLN A 166 5.91 -4.94 2.75
N THR A 167 5.38 -6.02 2.17
CA THR A 167 3.99 -6.44 2.41
C THR A 167 3.78 -6.83 3.88
N VAL A 168 4.68 -7.63 4.46
CA VAL A 168 4.67 -7.94 5.91
C VAL A 168 4.64 -6.66 6.73
N LEU A 169 5.51 -5.69 6.45
CA LEU A 169 5.61 -4.44 7.21
C LEU A 169 4.46 -3.46 6.97
N ARG A 170 3.66 -3.64 5.91
CA ARG A 170 2.38 -2.92 5.73
C ARG A 170 1.30 -3.45 6.67
N LEU A 171 1.34 -4.75 6.99
CA LEU A 171 0.40 -5.43 7.88
C LEU A 171 0.86 -5.38 9.35
N GLU A 172 2.15 -5.55 9.56
CA GLU A 172 2.85 -5.60 10.84
C GLU A 172 4.04 -4.63 10.85
N PRO A 173 3.81 -3.31 10.98
CA PRO A 173 4.88 -2.30 10.89
C PRO A 173 6.00 -2.46 11.92
N GLY A 174 5.74 -3.20 13.01
CA GLY A 174 6.69 -3.46 14.09
C GLY A 174 7.36 -4.83 14.05
N ASP A 175 7.18 -5.64 13.00
CA ASP A 175 7.81 -6.97 12.92
C ASP A 175 9.34 -6.82 12.77
N VAL A 176 10.05 -7.08 13.87
CA VAL A 176 11.52 -6.93 13.96
C VAL A 176 12.24 -7.89 13.00
N VAL A 177 11.71 -9.11 12.82
CA VAL A 177 12.30 -10.11 11.92
C VAL A 177 12.20 -9.62 10.46
N ALA A 178 11.05 -9.10 10.07
CA ALA A 178 10.85 -8.57 8.73
C ALA A 178 11.71 -7.33 8.48
N LEU A 179 11.86 -6.42 9.46
CA LEU A 179 12.77 -5.28 9.35
C LEU A 179 14.24 -5.73 9.22
N LYS A 180 14.69 -6.71 10.01
CA LYS A 180 16.06 -7.27 9.92
C LYS A 180 16.33 -7.86 8.54
N ARG A 181 15.43 -8.70 8.04
CA ARG A 181 15.53 -9.32 6.70
C ARG A 181 15.46 -8.25 5.60
N LEU A 182 14.62 -7.22 5.74
CA LEU A 182 14.47 -6.17 4.74
C LEU A 182 15.75 -5.34 4.62
N GLY A 183 16.33 -4.92 5.75
CA GLY A 183 17.60 -4.21 5.74
C GLY A 183 18.72 -5.05 5.13
N SER A 184 18.74 -6.37 5.40
CA SER A 184 19.70 -7.29 4.80
C SER A 184 19.53 -7.43 3.28
N ALA A 185 18.29 -7.57 2.80
CA ALA A 185 18.03 -7.61 1.37
C ALA A 185 18.36 -6.28 0.67
N GLN A 186 18.10 -5.14 1.31
CA GLN A 186 18.48 -3.81 0.82
C GLN A 186 19.99 -3.63 0.74
N LEU A 187 20.74 -4.12 1.75
CA LEU A 187 22.20 -4.15 1.74
C LEU A 187 22.72 -4.90 0.50
N GLN A 188 22.17 -6.08 0.22
CA GLN A 188 22.56 -6.90 -0.93
C GLN A 188 22.24 -6.22 -2.28
N LEU A 189 21.20 -5.38 -2.30
CA LEU A 189 20.88 -4.51 -3.45
C LEU A 189 21.72 -3.22 -3.50
N LYS A 190 22.70 -3.06 -2.60
CA LYS A 190 23.53 -1.85 -2.45
C LYS A 190 22.74 -0.59 -2.12
N ASP A 191 21.52 -0.73 -1.59
CA ASP A 191 20.72 0.39 -1.08
C ASP A 191 21.06 0.63 0.39
N TYR A 192 22.29 1.07 0.62
CA TYR A 192 22.87 1.25 1.95
C TYR A 192 22.07 2.23 2.83
N ALA A 193 21.58 3.32 2.23
CA ALA A 193 20.81 4.33 2.95
C ALA A 193 19.49 3.74 3.48
N GLN A 194 18.77 2.97 2.65
CA GLN A 194 17.54 2.34 3.10
C GLN A 194 17.81 1.18 4.06
N ALA A 195 18.86 0.38 3.83
CA ALA A 195 19.25 -0.70 4.75
C ALA A 195 19.48 -0.16 6.17
N LYS A 196 20.30 0.89 6.31
CA LYS A 196 20.56 1.57 7.58
C LYS A 196 19.27 2.07 8.23
N ASN A 197 18.44 2.79 7.47
CA ASN A 197 17.17 3.32 7.98
C ASN A 197 16.23 2.21 8.46
N THR A 198 16.18 1.08 7.75
CA THR A 198 15.35 -0.07 8.12
C THR A 198 15.86 -0.75 9.39
N TRP A 199 17.16 -0.99 9.51
CA TRP A 199 17.74 -1.54 10.74
C TRP A 199 17.61 -0.60 11.94
N LEU A 200 17.76 0.72 11.75
CA LEU A 200 17.52 1.70 12.81
C LEU A 200 16.06 1.67 13.29
N LYS A 201 15.08 1.42 12.41
CA LYS A 201 13.69 1.20 12.83
C LYS A 201 13.55 -0.07 13.67
N ALA A 202 14.21 -1.16 13.28
CA ALA A 202 14.20 -2.40 14.03
C ALA A 202 14.83 -2.21 15.43
N LEU A 203 15.97 -1.50 15.49
CA LEU A 203 16.70 -1.27 16.74
C LEU A 203 15.91 -0.38 17.71
N LYS A 204 15.10 0.56 17.20
CA LYS A 204 14.17 1.34 18.05
C LYS A 204 13.12 0.46 18.74
N ILE A 205 12.77 -0.68 18.14
CA ILE A 205 11.79 -1.63 18.70
C ILE A 205 12.49 -2.65 19.60
N ALA A 206 13.68 -3.11 19.21
CA ALA A 206 14.51 -4.08 19.93
C ALA A 206 15.91 -3.49 20.21
N PRO A 207 16.07 -2.60 21.21
CA PRO A 207 17.33 -1.89 21.47
C PRO A 207 18.48 -2.78 21.92
N GLU A 208 18.17 -3.95 22.49
CA GLU A 208 19.14 -4.94 22.98
C GLU A 208 19.50 -6.01 21.94
N ASP A 209 19.02 -5.88 20.69
CA ASP A 209 19.39 -6.81 19.61
C ASP A 209 20.80 -6.49 19.11
N GLU A 210 21.79 -7.21 19.65
CA GLU A 210 23.21 -7.04 19.29
C GLU A 210 23.47 -7.24 17.80
N GLN A 211 22.75 -8.15 17.14
CA GLN A 211 22.91 -8.38 15.70
C GLN A 211 22.52 -7.16 14.87
N LEU A 212 21.51 -6.38 15.30
CA LEU A 212 21.16 -5.12 14.64
C LEU A 212 22.26 -4.07 14.79
N LYS A 213 22.90 -3.99 15.97
CA LYS A 213 24.05 -3.10 16.20
C LYS A 213 25.21 -3.50 15.29
N GLU A 214 25.53 -4.78 15.23
CA GLU A 214 26.57 -5.34 14.34
C GLU A 214 26.31 -5.02 12.86
N TYR A 215 25.07 -5.16 12.37
CA TYR A 215 24.71 -4.83 10.98
C TYR A 215 24.94 -3.36 10.65
N ILE A 216 24.57 -2.46 11.56
CA ILE A 216 24.74 -1.01 11.37
C ILE A 216 26.23 -0.65 11.41
N ASP A 217 26.97 -1.14 12.40
CA ASP A 217 28.41 -0.89 12.52
C ASP A 217 29.20 -1.43 11.32
N ALA A 218 28.86 -2.63 10.84
CA ALA A 218 29.48 -3.22 9.66
C ALA A 218 29.20 -2.37 8.40
N LEU A 219 27.97 -1.88 8.25
CA LEU A 219 27.61 -1.03 7.13
C LEU A 219 28.35 0.32 7.16
N GLU A 220 28.49 0.94 8.33
CA GLU A 220 29.19 2.21 8.48
C GLU A 220 30.68 2.10 8.14
N LYS A 221 31.31 0.96 8.48
CA LYS A 221 32.70 0.66 8.11
C LYS A 221 32.86 0.42 6.60
N MET A 222 31.88 -0.21 5.96
CA MET A 222 31.92 -0.54 4.54
C MET A 222 31.64 0.67 3.63
N ALA A 223 30.77 1.59 4.06
CA ALA A 223 30.27 2.69 3.21
C ALA A 223 30.23 4.06 3.94
N PRO A 224 31.39 4.60 4.40
CA PRO A 224 31.42 5.79 5.26
C PRO A 224 30.90 7.08 4.60
N GLU A 225 30.96 7.20 3.26
CA GLU A 225 30.48 8.37 2.52
C GLU A 225 29.01 8.25 2.08
N GLU A 226 28.50 7.03 1.81
CA GLU A 226 27.14 6.79 1.32
C GLU A 226 26.11 6.54 2.43
N ALA A 227 26.57 6.21 3.65
CA ALA A 227 25.74 6.04 4.84
C ALA A 227 25.25 7.37 5.46
N LYS A 228 25.70 8.52 4.93
CA LYS A 228 25.15 9.83 5.28
C LYS A 228 23.81 10.00 4.55
N PRO A 229 22.69 10.27 5.25
CA PRO A 229 21.42 10.51 4.58
C PRO A 229 21.59 11.65 3.58
N ARG A 230 21.39 11.35 2.28
CA ARG A 230 21.47 12.39 1.24
C ARG A 230 20.49 13.50 1.63
N PRO A 231 20.93 14.77 1.73
CA PRO A 231 20.02 15.85 2.07
C PRO A 231 18.89 15.87 1.05
N ALA A 232 17.66 15.99 1.54
CA ALA A 232 16.46 16.02 0.70
C ALA A 232 16.70 17.00 -0.46
N ARG A 233 16.66 16.48 -1.69
CA ARG A 233 16.90 17.26 -2.91
C ARG A 233 15.83 18.37 -2.93
N LYS A 234 16.20 19.57 -2.48
CA LYS A 234 15.33 20.76 -2.57
C LYS A 234 14.92 20.86 -4.04
N SER A 235 13.63 20.69 -4.30
CA SER A 235 13.06 20.89 -5.62
C SER A 235 13.46 22.29 -6.08
N ARG A 236 14.28 22.37 -7.14
CA ARG A 236 14.58 23.63 -7.80
C ARG A 236 13.26 24.18 -8.31
N LYS A 237 12.64 25.10 -7.56
CA LYS A 237 11.63 26.01 -8.11
C LYS A 237 12.33 26.78 -9.21
N LYS A 238 11.99 26.44 -10.46
CA LYS A 238 12.40 27.17 -11.66
C LYS A 238 11.77 28.56 -11.55
N ALA A 239 12.57 29.58 -11.24
CA ALA A 239 12.21 30.96 -11.49
C ALA A 239 12.32 31.18 -13.00
N ALA A 240 11.19 31.50 -13.63
CA ALA A 240 11.13 32.01 -14.99
C ALA A 240 10.08 33.13 -15.02
N GLN A 241 10.51 34.31 -14.59
CA GLN A 241 10.10 35.64 -15.08
C GLN A 241 11.43 36.19 -15.62
N GLU A 242 11.59 36.64 -16.86
CA GLU A 242 10.84 37.60 -17.70
C GLU A 242 11.42 37.47 -19.14
N PRO A 243 10.92 38.13 -20.22
CA PRO A 243 11.03 39.60 -20.35
C PRO A 243 9.87 40.31 -21.07
N ALA A 244 10.01 41.65 -21.02
CA ALA A 244 9.27 42.75 -21.63
C ALA A 244 8.63 42.54 -23.01
#